data_AF-A0A7C5EVJ1-F1
#
_entry.id   AF-A0A7C5EVJ1-F1
#
_cell.length_a   1.000
_cell.length_b   1.000
_cell.length_c   1.000
_cell.angle_alpha   90.00
_cell.angle_beta   90.00
_cell.angle_gamma   90.00
#
_symmetry.space_group_name_H-M   'P 1'
#
loop_
_entity.id
_entity.type
_entity.pdbx_description
1 polymer ?
#
loop_
_entity_poly.entity_id
_entity_poly.type
_entity_poly.pdbx_seq_one_letter_code
_entity_poly.pdbx_strand_id
1 'polypeptide(L)'
;RVGRWGEFLFSRGYYLYVGSALGGLEGRLSRHLRAAKRPHWHIDALLEWASVSEVWYILLRERLECAWARALTGMEGLAPFEVPFGASDCRCPTHLFYTPTAPCLAAFRSALPYGEAICALTAQQAALLFSRGEEPPQNAR
;
A
#
# COMPACT_ATOMS: atom_id res chain seq x y z
N ARG A 1 0.55 5.87 -15.09
CA ARG A 1 -0.87 6.30 -15.09
C ARG A 1 -1.69 5.44 -14.12
N VAL A 2 -2.50 6.04 -13.24
CA VAL A 2 -3.30 5.34 -12.22
C VAL A 2 -4.80 5.47 -12.53
N GLY A 3 -5.34 4.48 -13.25
CA GLY A 3 -6.79 4.37 -13.50
C GLY A 3 -7.45 5.65 -14.02
N ARG A 4 -8.50 6.10 -13.32
CA ARG A 4 -9.25 7.33 -13.62
C ARG A 4 -8.57 8.63 -13.16
N TRP A 5 -7.50 8.53 -12.36
CA TRP A 5 -6.90 9.66 -11.68
C TRP A 5 -5.76 10.32 -12.47
N GLY A 6 -5.36 9.74 -13.61
CA GLY A 6 -4.37 10.32 -14.52
C GLY A 6 -2.95 9.86 -14.24
N GLU A 7 -1.99 10.76 -14.31
CA GLU A 7 -0.56 10.50 -14.13
C GLU A 7 -0.08 11.10 -12.81
N PHE A 8 0.80 10.37 -12.13
CA PHE A 8 1.36 10.75 -10.82
C PHE A 8 2.85 10.49 -10.84
N LEU A 9 3.58 11.40 -10.22
CA LEU A 9 4.97 11.19 -9.84
C LEU A 9 4.98 10.64 -8.40
N PHE A 10 5.62 9.50 -8.20
CA PHE A 10 5.77 8.90 -6.88
C PHE A 10 7.17 9.23 -6.34
N SER A 11 7.22 10.00 -5.26
CA SER A 11 8.44 10.30 -4.50
C SER A 11 9.17 9.02 -4.07
N ARG A 12 10.51 9.04 -4.03
CA ARG A 12 11.27 7.94 -3.42
C ARG A 12 10.91 7.84 -1.95
N GLY A 13 10.34 6.70 -1.58
CA GLY A 13 10.14 6.29 -0.20
C GLY A 13 9.34 5.00 -0.19
N TYR A 14 8.68 4.74 0.92
CA TYR A 14 7.82 3.60 1.14
C TYR A 14 6.36 4.01 1.00
N TYR A 15 5.62 3.22 0.24
CA TYR A 15 4.18 3.37 0.09
C TYR A 15 3.46 2.25 0.81
N LEU A 16 2.53 2.57 1.70
CA LEU A 16 1.70 1.60 2.40
C LEU A 16 0.31 1.62 1.77
N TYR A 17 -0.13 0.46 1.28
CA TYR A 17 -1.47 0.30 0.72
C TYR A 17 -2.32 -0.63 1.58
N VAL A 18 -3.48 -0.12 2.02
CA VAL A 18 -4.49 -0.89 2.75
C VAL A 18 -5.53 -1.42 1.76
N GLY A 19 -5.88 -2.70 1.85
CA GLY A 19 -6.91 -3.29 1.01
C GLY A 19 -7.44 -4.60 1.57
N SER A 20 -8.73 -4.87 1.40
CA SER A 20 -9.34 -6.12 1.87
C SER A 20 -9.15 -7.29 0.89
N ALA A 21 -9.00 -8.49 1.46
CA ALA A 21 -8.86 -9.75 0.73
C ALA A 21 -10.11 -10.64 0.88
N LEU A 22 -11.31 -10.06 0.75
CA LEU A 22 -12.59 -10.74 0.99
C LEU A 22 -12.83 -11.96 0.07
N GLY A 23 -12.20 -11.99 -1.11
CA GLY A 23 -12.20 -13.14 -2.03
C GLY A 23 -11.08 -14.16 -1.75
N GLY A 24 -10.40 -14.07 -0.60
CA GLY A 24 -9.27 -14.93 -0.22
C GLY A 24 -7.92 -14.20 -0.25
N LEU A 25 -7.13 -14.38 0.80
CA LEU A 25 -5.78 -13.81 0.94
C LEU A 25 -4.85 -14.29 -0.18
N GLU A 26 -4.79 -15.61 -0.41
CA GLU A 26 -3.90 -16.23 -1.40
C GLU A 26 -4.11 -15.66 -2.81
N GLY A 27 -5.37 -15.53 -3.27
CA GLY A 27 -5.69 -14.94 -4.57
C GLY A 27 -5.31 -13.46 -4.67
N ARG A 28 -5.50 -12.70 -3.59
CA ARG A 28 -5.11 -11.28 -3.50
C ARG A 28 -3.59 -11.12 -3.57
N LEU A 29 -2.84 -11.91 -2.79
CA LEU A 29 -1.38 -11.89 -2.78
C LEU A 29 -0.80 -12.39 -4.11
N SER A 30 -1.29 -13.52 -4.63
CA SER A 30 -0.87 -14.06 -5.94
C SER A 30 -1.09 -13.07 -7.08
N ARG A 31 -2.15 -12.24 -7.02
CA ARG A 31 -2.36 -11.16 -7.99
C ARG A 31 -1.36 -10.02 -7.79
N HIS A 32 -1.16 -9.54 -6.56
CA HIS A 32 -0.24 -8.44 -6.30
C HIS A 32 1.24 -8.80 -6.56
N LEU A 33 1.65 -10.03 -6.27
CA LEU A 33 3.03 -10.52 -6.44
C LEU A 33 3.39 -10.97 -7.85
N ARG A 34 2.41 -11.24 -8.71
CA ARG A 34 2.66 -11.56 -10.12
C ARG A 34 3.45 -10.43 -10.80
N ALA A 35 4.57 -10.72 -11.46
CA ALA A 35 5.33 -9.69 -12.18
C ALA A 35 4.53 -9.12 -13.37
N ALA A 36 4.18 -9.96 -14.35
CA ALA A 36 3.41 -9.55 -15.52
C ALA A 36 1.89 -9.71 -15.29
N LYS A 37 1.14 -8.60 -15.23
CA LYS A 37 -0.33 -8.59 -15.18
C LYS A 37 -0.88 -7.39 -15.95
N ARG A 38 -2.12 -7.47 -16.43
CA ARG A 38 -2.87 -6.27 -16.85
C ARG A 38 -3.39 -5.56 -15.58
N PRO A 39 -3.14 -4.25 -15.40
CA PRO A 39 -3.71 -3.50 -14.28
C PRO A 39 -5.23 -3.60 -14.24
N HIS A 40 -5.77 -3.84 -13.05
CA HIS A 40 -7.21 -3.83 -12.79
C HIS A 40 -7.55 -2.95 -11.60
N TRP A 41 -6.69 -2.96 -10.58
CA TRP A 41 -6.81 -2.08 -9.42
C TRP A 41 -5.76 -0.96 -9.45
N HIS A 42 -6.02 0.15 -8.76
CA HIS A 42 -5.08 1.27 -8.66
C HIS A 42 -3.68 0.83 -8.19
N ILE A 43 -3.64 -0.09 -7.22
CA ILE A 43 -2.40 -0.68 -6.71
C ILE A 43 -1.65 -1.52 -7.77
N ASP A 44 -2.35 -2.15 -8.72
CA ASP A 44 -1.68 -2.88 -9.82
C ASP A 44 -0.90 -1.94 -10.74
N ALA A 45 -1.36 -0.69 -10.90
CA ALA A 45 -0.66 0.32 -11.69
C ALA A 45 0.53 0.95 -10.93
N LEU A 46 0.50 0.98 -9.59
CA LEU A 46 1.68 1.32 -8.78
C LEU A 46 2.72 0.18 -8.82
N LEU A 47 2.24 -1.07 -8.80
CA LEU A 47 3.06 -2.30 -8.89
C LEU A 47 3.82 -2.46 -10.22
N GLU A 48 3.49 -1.71 -11.27
CA GLU A 48 4.31 -1.65 -12.50
C GLU A 48 5.66 -0.93 -12.26
N TRP A 49 5.74 -0.07 -11.25
CA TRP A 49 6.88 0.84 -10.99
C TRP A 49 7.50 0.61 -9.61
N ALA A 50 7.04 -0.40 -8.86
CA ALA A 50 7.35 -0.54 -7.45
C ALA A 50 7.35 -2.01 -6.99
N SER A 51 8.37 -2.40 -6.20
CA SER A 51 8.59 -3.77 -5.70
C SER A 51 8.05 -4.00 -4.28
N VAL A 52 7.64 -5.25 -4.01
CA VAL A 52 6.80 -5.65 -2.86
C VAL A 52 7.74 -6.22 -1.75
N SER A 53 7.88 -5.64 -0.54
CA SER A 53 8.88 -6.05 0.51
C SER A 53 8.48 -7.05 1.67
N GLU A 54 7.73 -6.65 2.73
CA GLU A 54 7.03 -7.41 3.86
C GLU A 54 5.44 -7.40 4.01
N VAL A 55 4.67 -8.48 3.76
CA VAL A 55 3.18 -8.44 3.73
C VAL A 55 2.64 -8.56 5.14
N TRP A 56 2.01 -7.48 5.62
CA TRP A 56 1.30 -7.46 6.89
C TRP A 56 -0.19 -7.68 6.66
N TYR A 57 -0.77 -8.66 7.37
CA TYR A 57 -2.17 -9.06 7.17
C TYR A 57 -2.77 -9.60 8.47
N ILE A 58 -4.10 -9.66 8.49
CA ILE A 58 -4.88 -10.27 9.56
C ILE A 58 -6.03 -11.06 8.94
N LEU A 59 -6.38 -12.20 9.54
CA LEU A 59 -7.47 -13.06 9.07
C LEU A 59 -8.68 -12.92 10.01
N LEU A 60 -9.58 -12.00 9.67
CA LEU A 60 -10.83 -11.76 10.38
C LEU A 60 -12.03 -11.76 9.43
N ARG A 61 -13.23 -11.98 10.00
CA ARG A 61 -14.51 -11.85 9.27
C ARG A 61 -14.93 -10.39 9.07
N GLU A 62 -14.32 -9.45 9.81
CA GLU A 62 -14.67 -8.03 9.80
C GLU A 62 -13.91 -7.24 8.71
N ARG A 63 -14.56 -6.21 8.16
CA ARG A 63 -13.92 -5.30 7.18
C ARG A 63 -13.09 -4.23 7.89
N LEU A 64 -11.82 -4.54 8.19
CA LEU A 64 -10.90 -3.59 8.84
C LEU A 64 -10.25 -2.55 7.90
N GLU A 65 -10.38 -2.69 6.59
CA GLU A 65 -9.73 -1.82 5.58
C GLU A 65 -9.88 -0.32 5.88
N CYS A 66 -11.11 0.16 6.07
CA CYS A 66 -11.35 1.57 6.39
C CYS A 66 -10.96 1.95 7.83
N ALA A 67 -10.90 0.99 8.76
CA ALA A 67 -10.47 1.25 10.14
C ALA A 67 -8.94 1.46 10.20
N TRP A 68 -8.19 0.60 9.50
CA TRP A 68 -6.74 0.74 9.33
C TRP A 68 -6.39 2.02 8.56
N ALA A 69 -7.05 2.32 7.44
CA ALA A 69 -6.80 3.56 6.70
C ALA A 69 -7.02 4.84 7.56
N ARG A 70 -8.04 4.85 8.42
CA ARG A 70 -8.22 5.96 9.38
C ARG A 70 -7.10 6.02 10.42
N ALA A 71 -6.69 4.89 10.98
CA ALA A 71 -5.58 4.86 11.95
C ALA A 71 -4.25 5.34 11.33
N LEU A 72 -3.94 4.93 10.09
CA LEU A 72 -2.74 5.38 9.37
C LEU A 72 -2.75 6.88 9.04
N THR A 73 -3.93 7.48 8.85
CA THR A 73 -4.06 8.93 8.64
C THR A 73 -3.63 9.74 9.88
N GLY A 74 -3.72 9.15 11.08
CA GLY A 74 -3.27 9.76 12.34
C GLY A 74 -1.87 9.37 12.79
N MET A 75 -1.13 8.58 12.01
CA MET A 75 0.19 8.07 12.38
C MET A 75 1.30 9.06 11.98
N GLU A 76 2.16 9.42 12.93
CA GLU A 76 3.32 10.28 12.66
C GLU A 76 4.25 9.64 11.61
N GLY A 77 4.77 10.48 10.71
CA GLY A 77 5.64 10.03 9.61
C GLY A 77 4.93 9.40 8.41
N LEU A 78 3.59 9.24 8.44
CA LEU A 78 2.79 8.84 7.28
C LEU A 78 2.05 10.05 6.67
N ALA A 79 2.21 10.26 5.37
CA ALA A 79 1.43 11.22 4.60
C ALA A 79 0.35 10.49 3.77
N PRO A 80 -0.95 10.82 3.88
CA PRO A 80 -1.95 10.28 2.97
C PRO A 80 -1.68 10.76 1.53
N PHE A 81 -1.85 9.86 0.55
CA PHE A 81 -1.75 10.21 -0.87
C PHE A 81 -2.87 11.18 -1.29
N GLU A 82 -2.56 12.07 -2.24
CA GLU A 82 -3.37 13.27 -2.57
C GLU A 82 -4.72 12.99 -3.25
N VAL A 83 -4.98 11.75 -3.66
CA VAL A 83 -6.23 11.32 -4.28
C VAL A 83 -6.81 10.09 -3.58
N PRO A 84 -8.13 9.78 -3.74
CA PRO A 84 -8.81 8.58 -3.22
C PRO A 84 -8.32 7.24 -3.80
N PHE A 85 -7.03 6.96 -3.66
CA PHE A 85 -6.35 5.79 -4.18
C PHE A 85 -6.86 4.54 -3.44
N GLY A 86 -7.56 3.66 -4.16
CA GLY A 86 -8.17 2.46 -3.58
C GLY A 86 -9.42 2.71 -2.71
N ALA A 87 -9.79 3.97 -2.45
CA ALA A 87 -10.92 4.33 -1.59
C ALA A 87 -12.23 4.57 -2.39
N SER A 88 -12.43 3.87 -3.51
CA SER A 88 -13.52 4.17 -4.46
C SER A 88 -14.91 3.65 -4.04
N ASP A 89 -14.99 2.72 -3.09
CA ASP A 89 -16.22 2.16 -2.52
C ASP A 89 -16.52 2.68 -1.09
N CYS A 90 -15.74 3.65 -0.59
CA CYS A 90 -15.85 4.15 0.78
C CYS A 90 -15.63 5.68 0.87
N ARG A 91 -15.58 6.20 2.10
CA ARG A 91 -15.37 7.64 2.40
C ARG A 91 -13.96 7.94 2.95
N CYS A 92 -13.02 7.01 2.83
CA CYS A 92 -11.63 7.28 3.22
C CYS A 92 -11.01 8.32 2.27
N PRO A 93 -10.15 9.23 2.75
CA PRO A 93 -9.45 10.18 1.88
C PRO A 93 -8.55 9.46 0.86
N THR A 94 -7.98 8.33 1.28
CA THR A 94 -7.14 7.43 0.48
C THR A 94 -6.93 6.13 1.26
N HIS A 95 -6.53 5.04 0.58
CA HIS A 95 -5.96 3.84 1.21
C HIS A 95 -4.46 3.68 0.90
N LEU A 96 -3.82 4.71 0.32
CA LEU A 96 -2.38 4.76 0.05
C LEU A 96 -1.72 5.85 0.89
N PHE A 97 -0.63 5.51 1.57
CA PHE A 97 0.15 6.41 2.43
C PHE A 97 1.62 6.38 2.02
N TYR A 98 2.31 7.50 2.13
CA TYR A 98 3.73 7.68 1.81
C TYR A 98 4.53 7.92 3.09
N THR A 99 5.76 7.41 3.15
CA THR A 99 6.74 7.77 4.18
C THR A 99 8.18 7.65 3.63
N PRO A 100 9.11 8.55 4.01
CA PRO A 100 10.50 8.47 3.54
C PRO A 100 11.31 7.36 4.22
N THR A 101 10.88 6.88 5.39
CA THR A 101 11.59 5.89 6.22
C THR A 101 10.92 4.52 6.18
N ALA A 102 11.67 3.44 6.41
CA ALA A 102 11.09 2.09 6.44
C ALA A 102 10.10 2.00 7.62
N PRO A 103 8.79 1.75 7.37
CA PRO A 103 7.82 1.63 8.45
C PRO A 103 8.09 0.34 9.25
N CYS A 104 7.95 0.43 10.56
CA CYS A 104 8.29 -0.65 11.49
C CYS A 104 7.04 -1.42 11.92
N LEU A 105 6.95 -2.72 11.65
CA LEU A 105 5.81 -3.56 12.03
C LEU A 105 5.40 -3.39 13.51
N ALA A 106 6.36 -3.24 14.43
CA ALA A 106 6.05 -3.05 15.85
C ALA A 106 5.21 -1.79 16.12
N ALA A 107 5.53 -0.66 15.46
CA ALA A 107 4.74 0.57 15.58
C ALA A 107 3.31 0.38 15.03
N PHE A 108 3.16 -0.40 13.96
CA PHE A 108 1.86 -0.72 13.38
C PHE A 108 1.04 -1.64 14.28
N ARG A 109 1.66 -2.63 14.92
CA ARG A 109 1.01 -3.47 15.93
C ARG A 109 0.54 -2.67 17.15
N SER A 110 1.21 -1.57 17.50
CA SER A 110 0.78 -0.69 18.59
C SER A 110 -0.33 0.30 18.19
N ALA A 111 -0.43 0.66 16.92
CA ALA A 111 -1.33 1.73 16.44
C ALA A 111 -2.59 1.23 15.72
N LEU A 112 -2.60 0.00 15.20
CA LEU A 112 -3.73 -0.55 14.45
C LEU A 112 -4.69 -1.36 15.33
N PRO A 113 -6.01 -1.28 15.09
CA PRO A 113 -6.97 -2.22 15.66
C PRO A 113 -6.60 -3.67 15.36
N TYR A 114 -6.62 -4.52 16.39
CA TYR A 114 -6.17 -5.92 16.38
C TYR A 114 -4.68 -6.10 16.00
N GLY A 115 -3.85 -5.11 16.36
CA GLY A 115 -2.43 -5.07 15.98
C GLY A 115 -1.62 -6.28 16.46
N GLU A 116 -1.93 -6.83 17.63
CA GLU A 116 -1.31 -8.05 18.16
C GLU A 116 -1.53 -9.29 17.26
N ALA A 117 -2.63 -9.32 16.51
CA ALA A 117 -2.98 -10.40 15.58
C ALA A 117 -2.49 -10.16 14.14
N ILE A 118 -1.73 -9.10 13.88
CA ILE A 118 -1.10 -8.86 12.56
C ILE A 118 0.04 -9.85 12.34
N CYS A 119 -0.17 -10.76 11.39
CA CYS A 119 0.87 -11.61 10.84
C CYS A 119 1.71 -10.84 9.81
N ALA A 120 2.98 -11.19 9.70
CA ALA A 120 3.88 -10.69 8.67
C ALA A 120 4.47 -11.85 7.86
N LEU A 121 4.50 -11.71 6.55
CA LEU A 121 5.22 -12.58 5.64
C LEU A 121 6.43 -11.83 5.09
N THR A 122 7.62 -12.20 5.56
CA THR A 122 8.86 -11.92 4.85
C THR A 122 8.98 -12.93 3.71
N ALA A 123 8.45 -12.60 2.54
CA ALA A 123 8.90 -13.30 1.35
C ALA A 123 10.26 -12.73 0.92
N GLN A 124 11.01 -13.48 0.12
CA GLN A 124 12.09 -12.93 -0.68
C GLN A 124 11.48 -12.10 -1.82
N GLN A 125 10.85 -10.96 -1.46
CA GLN A 125 9.86 -10.12 -2.18
C GLN A 125 8.38 -10.38 -1.78
N ALA A 126 7.85 -9.75 -0.70
CA ALA A 126 6.42 -9.40 -0.61
C ALA A 126 6.08 -8.50 0.61
N ALA A 127 5.70 -7.21 0.41
CA ALA A 127 4.83 -6.25 1.17
C ALA A 127 4.15 -5.34 0.16
N LEU A 128 2.99 -4.79 0.51
CA LEU A 128 2.62 -3.48 -0.05
C LEU A 128 3.22 -2.35 0.82
N LEU A 129 4.56 -2.28 0.73
CA LEU A 129 5.58 -1.42 1.38
C LEU A 129 6.73 -1.42 0.35
N PHE A 130 6.94 -0.31 -0.34
CA PHE A 130 7.56 -0.27 -1.68
C PHE A 130 8.94 0.41 -1.75
N SER A 131 9.80 0.11 -2.75
CA SER A 131 11.06 0.87 -2.97
C SER A 131 11.63 0.86 -4.42
N ARG A 132 12.07 2.07 -4.87
CA ARG A 132 12.91 2.56 -6.03
C ARG A 132 12.85 1.89 -7.43
N GLY A 133 13.14 2.62 -8.53
CA GLY A 133 13.77 3.96 -8.69
C GLY A 133 13.51 4.57 -10.09
N GLU A 134 14.28 5.55 -10.60
CA GLU A 134 15.51 6.22 -10.12
C GLU A 134 15.44 7.78 -10.27
N GLU A 135 16.06 8.40 -11.29
CA GLU A 135 16.06 9.86 -11.57
C GLU A 135 16.03 10.17 -13.09
N PRO A 136 15.26 11.17 -13.57
CA PRO A 136 15.53 11.84 -14.84
C PRO A 136 16.61 12.93 -14.66
N PRO A 137 17.39 13.27 -15.71
CA PRO A 137 18.52 14.19 -15.57
C PRO A 137 18.07 15.62 -15.21
N GLN A 138 18.76 16.23 -14.23
CA GLN A 138 18.65 17.65 -13.91
C GLN A 138 19.33 18.51 -14.99
N ASN A 139 18.72 18.57 -16.18
CA ASN A 139 19.02 19.56 -17.22
C ASN A 139 17.82 19.71 -18.16
N ALA A 140 16.82 20.46 -17.69
CA ALA A 140 15.85 21.13 -18.55
C ALA A 140 15.99 22.64 -18.28
N ARG A 141 16.54 23.36 -19.26
CA ARG A 141 16.41 24.81 -19.39
C ARG A 141 15.12 25.13 -20.14
#